data_AF-A0A3D5RVS6-F1
#
_entry.id   AF-A0A3D5RVS6-F1
#
_cell.length_a   1.000
_cell.length_b   1.000
_cell.length_c   1.000
_cell.angle_alpha   90.00
_cell.angle_beta   90.00
_cell.angle_gamma   90.00
#
_symmetry.space_group_name_H-M   'P 1'
#
loop_
_entity.id
_entity.type
_entity.pdbx_description
1 polymer ?
#
loop_
_entity_poly.entity_id
_entity_poly.type
_entity_poly.pdbx_seq_one_letter_code
_entity_poly.pdbx_strand_id
1 'polypeptide(L)'
;MPSKASRKGYSGEVEVVKLLEDLGFATNRAFGSDGRALGEKSDIDVKAIKGDLTLLIQVKRRKKIADYLSFKNADVVMVRQDFKPWVWIIKNTMMQKILNGVKNVNQSISPTRGG
;
A
#
# COMPACT_ATOMS: atom_id res chain seq x y z
N MET A 1 13.72 8.66 26.76
CA MET A 1 12.39 9.08 26.25
C MET A 1 12.40 9.02 24.72
N PRO A 2 11.38 8.43 24.06
CA PRO A 2 11.31 8.44 22.60
C PRO A 2 11.17 9.86 22.05
N SER A 3 11.93 10.18 21.00
CA SER A 3 11.96 11.51 20.39
C SER A 3 10.61 11.86 19.71
N LYS A 4 10.35 13.15 19.48
CA LYS A 4 9.14 13.60 18.76
C LYS A 4 9.07 13.00 17.34
N ALA A 5 10.23 12.81 16.71
CA ALA A 5 10.33 12.19 15.39
C ALA A 5 9.99 10.69 15.43
N SER A 6 10.47 9.95 16.43
CA SER A 6 10.17 8.51 16.55
C SER A 6 8.70 8.25 16.89
N ARG A 7 8.07 9.07 17.74
CA ARG A 7 6.61 9.01 17.98
C ARG A 7 5.80 9.26 16.70
N LYS A 8 6.27 10.14 15.82
CA LYS A 8 5.61 10.46 14.54
C LYS A 8 5.73 9.33 13.51
N GLY A 9 6.86 8.62 13.49
CA GLY A 9 7.03 7.40 12.70
C GLY A 9 6.11 6.29 13.19
N TYR A 10 6.15 6.02 14.50
CA TYR A 10 5.32 5.00 15.15
C TYR A 10 3.82 5.19 14.88
N SER A 11 3.31 6.42 14.99
CA SER A 11 1.90 6.72 14.65
C SER A 11 1.56 6.41 13.20
N GLY A 12 2.45 6.71 12.25
CA GLY A 12 2.23 6.38 10.84
C GLY A 12 2.21 4.87 10.59
N GLU A 13 3.08 4.11 11.24
CA GLU A 13 3.08 2.65 11.14
C GLU A 13 1.78 2.06 11.70
N VAL A 14 1.33 2.54 12.86
CA VAL A 14 0.06 2.09 13.48
C VAL A 14 -1.14 2.43 12.59
N GLU A 15 -1.18 3.63 11.99
CA GLU A 15 -2.22 4.01 11.03
C GLU A 15 -2.26 3.06 9.82
N VAL A 16 -1.10 2.70 9.26
CA VAL A 16 -1.01 1.77 8.12
C VAL A 16 -1.44 0.35 8.50
N VAL A 17 -1.03 -0.14 9.66
CA VAL A 17 -1.46 -1.46 10.17
C VAL A 17 -2.98 -1.53 10.25
N LYS A 18 -3.61 -0.54 10.89
CA LYS A 18 -5.07 -0.48 11.01
C LYS A 18 -5.77 -0.44 9.64
N LEU A 19 -5.27 0.36 8.71
CA LEU A 19 -5.83 0.44 7.36
C LEU A 19 -5.79 -0.92 6.63
N LEU A 20 -4.77 -1.73 6.85
CA LEU A 20 -4.62 -3.05 6.23
C LEU A 20 -5.49 -4.10 6.93
N GLU A 21 -5.57 -4.05 8.26
CA GLU A 21 -6.47 -4.89 9.06
C GLU A 21 -7.94 -4.66 8.67
N ASP A 22 -8.35 -3.40 8.49
CA ASP A 22 -9.70 -3.02 8.03
C ASP A 22 -10.01 -3.58 6.62
N LEU A 23 -8.98 -3.85 5.81
CA LEU A 23 -9.10 -4.51 4.50
C LEU A 23 -9.01 -6.04 4.57
N GLY A 24 -8.93 -6.61 5.77
CA GLY A 24 -8.89 -8.04 6.02
C GLY A 24 -7.51 -8.67 5.81
N PHE A 25 -6.42 -7.91 5.93
CA PHE A 25 -5.07 -8.48 6.00
C PHE A 25 -4.74 -8.89 7.45
N ALA A 26 -4.00 -9.99 7.61
CA ALA A 26 -3.25 -10.27 8.81
C ALA A 26 -1.92 -9.50 8.76
N THR A 27 -1.64 -8.69 9.79
CA THR A 27 -0.57 -7.69 9.80
C THR A 27 0.45 -7.97 10.90
N ASN A 28 1.73 -7.89 10.56
CA ASN A 28 2.85 -7.95 11.52
C ASN A 28 3.72 -6.71 11.32
N ARG A 29 3.98 -5.96 12.41
CA ARG A 29 4.86 -4.78 12.40
C ARG A 29 6.26 -5.15 12.86
N ALA A 30 7.29 -4.63 12.21
CA ALA A 30 8.67 -4.83 12.62
C ALA A 30 8.92 -4.15 13.98
N PHE A 31 9.39 -4.91 14.97
CA PHE A 31 9.77 -4.33 16.26
C PHE A 31 11.04 -3.48 16.06
N GLY A 32 10.99 -2.19 16.39
CA GLY A 32 12.13 -1.27 16.21
C GLY A 32 12.43 -0.85 14.77
N SER A 33 11.48 -1.02 13.84
CA SER A 33 11.67 -0.73 12.40
C SER A 33 12.83 -1.52 11.77
N ASP A 34 13.13 -2.71 12.30
CA ASP A 34 14.07 -3.65 11.69
C ASP A 34 13.30 -4.83 11.10
N GLY A 35 13.10 -4.81 9.78
CA GLY A 35 12.41 -5.87 9.06
C GLY A 35 13.05 -7.26 9.20
N ARG A 36 14.28 -7.37 9.71
CA ARG A 36 14.89 -8.67 10.07
C ARG A 36 14.09 -9.42 11.12
N ALA A 37 13.42 -8.70 12.03
CA ALA A 37 12.52 -9.29 13.01
C ALA A 37 11.29 -9.97 12.37
N LEU A 38 10.99 -9.63 11.11
CA LEU A 38 9.93 -10.23 10.31
C LEU A 38 10.47 -11.28 9.30
N GLY A 39 11.77 -11.58 9.34
CA GLY A 39 12.47 -12.39 8.33
C GLY A 39 12.69 -11.68 7.00
N GLU A 40 12.57 -10.34 6.97
CA GLU A 40 12.61 -9.52 5.76
C GLU A 40 13.82 -8.56 5.75
N LYS A 41 13.96 -7.78 4.66
CA LYS A 41 14.94 -6.70 4.59
C LYS A 41 14.68 -5.65 5.67
N SER A 42 15.74 -5.04 6.19
CA SER A 42 15.68 -4.13 7.34
C SER A 42 14.82 -2.89 7.11
N ASP A 43 14.55 -2.52 5.86
CA ASP A 43 13.78 -1.35 5.46
C ASP A 43 12.26 -1.59 5.42
N ILE A 44 11.79 -2.81 5.72
CA ILE A 44 10.39 -3.19 5.82
C ILE A 44 9.85 -2.88 7.22
N ASP A 45 8.82 -2.03 7.29
CA ASP A 45 8.19 -1.62 8.54
C ASP A 45 6.97 -2.48 8.88
N VAL A 46 6.22 -2.93 7.86
CA VAL A 46 4.99 -3.72 8.01
C VAL A 46 4.97 -4.85 6.97
N LYS A 47 4.62 -6.06 7.41
CA LYS A 47 4.29 -7.21 6.57
C LYS A 47 2.80 -7.50 6.70
N ALA A 48 2.08 -7.60 5.60
CA ALA A 48 0.64 -7.87 5.58
C ALA A 48 0.31 -9.02 4.62
N ILE A 49 -0.52 -9.96 5.06
CA ILE A 49 -0.84 -11.18 4.32
C ILE A 49 -2.35 -11.33 4.20
N LYS A 50 -2.85 -11.64 3.00
CA LYS A 50 -4.26 -11.97 2.75
C LYS A 50 -4.37 -13.04 1.66
N GLY A 51 -4.73 -14.26 2.05
CA GLY A 51 -4.61 -15.42 1.15
C GLY A 51 -3.15 -15.59 0.70
N ASP A 52 -2.96 -15.74 -0.61
CA ASP A 52 -1.62 -15.88 -1.21
C ASP A 52 -0.90 -14.54 -1.45
N LEU A 53 -1.56 -13.40 -1.18
CA LEU A 53 -0.97 -12.08 -1.37
C LEU A 53 -0.17 -11.67 -0.12
N THR A 54 1.13 -11.46 -0.28
CA THR A 54 2.01 -10.87 0.73
C THR A 54 2.45 -9.47 0.30
N LEU A 55 2.22 -8.48 1.17
CA LEU A 55 2.66 -7.11 1.00
C LEU A 55 3.77 -6.80 2.00
N LEU A 56 4.92 -6.35 1.48
CA LEU A 56 6.04 -5.82 2.27
C LEU A 56 6.06 -4.30 2.12
N ILE A 57 5.87 -3.60 3.24
CA ILE A 57 5.52 -2.18 3.24
C ILE A 57 6.55 -1.40 4.05
N GLN A 58 7.08 -0.37 3.41
CA GLN A 58 7.83 0.68 4.08
C GLN A 58 6.95 1.91 4.30
N VAL A 59 6.91 2.43 5.53
CA VAL A 59 6.08 3.56 5.92
C VAL A 59 6.93 4.83 6.01
N LYS A 60 6.61 5.82 5.18
CA LYS A 60 7.26 7.14 5.21
C LYS A 60 6.24 8.25 5.43
N ARG A 61 6.38 8.98 6.53
CA ARG A 61 5.61 10.20 6.80
C ARG A 61 6.43 11.45 6.48
N ARG A 62 5.90 12.36 5.66
CA ARG A 62 6.53 13.63 5.27
C ARG A 62 5.50 14.76 5.32
N LYS A 63 5.97 16.02 5.45
CA LYS A 63 5.07 17.20 5.37
C LYS A 63 4.58 17.44 3.94
N LYS A 64 5.40 17.11 2.94
CA LYS A 64 5.12 17.23 1.51
C LYS A 64 5.68 15.99 0.81
N ILE A 65 4.96 15.46 -0.17
CA ILE A 65 5.46 14.44 -1.10
C ILE A 65 6.34 15.15 -2.14
N ALA A 66 7.34 14.45 -2.69
CA ALA A 66 8.17 15.02 -3.75
C ALA A 66 7.31 15.45 -4.96
N ASP A 67 7.59 16.59 -5.57
CA ASP A 67 6.69 17.20 -6.57
C ASP A 67 6.47 16.32 -7.80
N TYR A 68 7.47 15.54 -8.21
CA TYR A 68 7.36 14.57 -9.31
C TYR A 68 6.49 13.34 -8.98
N LEU A 69 6.13 13.15 -7.71
CA LEU A 69 5.19 12.13 -7.23
C LEU A 69 3.85 12.75 -6.81
N SER A 70 3.63 14.02 -7.12
CA SER A 70 2.37 14.69 -6.83
C SER A 70 1.26 14.13 -7.71
N PHE A 71 0.16 13.71 -7.08
CA PHE A 71 -0.98 13.15 -7.78
C PHE A 71 -1.71 14.17 -8.66
N LYS A 72 -1.68 15.48 -8.32
CA LYS A 72 -2.58 16.47 -8.92
C LYS A 72 -4.02 15.91 -8.95
N ASN A 73 -4.59 15.72 -10.15
CA ASN A 73 -5.92 15.17 -10.35
C ASN A 73 -5.94 13.64 -10.62
N ALA A 74 -4.78 12.98 -10.69
CA ALA A 74 -4.67 11.55 -10.95
C ALA A 74 -4.91 10.72 -9.68
N ASP A 75 -5.39 9.49 -9.81
CA ASP A 75 -5.51 8.51 -8.71
C ASP A 75 -4.31 7.57 -8.59
N VAL A 76 -3.54 7.46 -9.67
CA VAL A 76 -2.31 6.67 -9.80
C VAL A 76 -1.25 7.53 -10.48
N VAL A 77 -0.05 7.58 -9.91
CA VAL A 77 1.14 8.10 -10.57
C VAL A 77 2.00 6.91 -10.96
N MET A 78 2.29 6.78 -12.25
CA MET A 78 3.26 5.81 -12.76
C MET A 78 4.57 6.52 -13.04
N VAL A 79 5.65 6.03 -12.44
CA VAL A 79 7.00 6.58 -12.60
C VAL A 79 7.97 5.47 -12.93
N ARG A 80 8.98 5.77 -13.73
CA ARG A 80 10.01 4.82 -14.14
C ARG A 80 11.35 5.52 -14.17
N GLN A 81 12.37 4.84 -13.66
CA GLN A 81 13.77 5.22 -13.87
C GLN A 81 14.27 4.60 -15.18
N ASP A 82 15.26 5.24 -15.81
CA ASP A 82 15.92 4.72 -17.00
C ASP A 82 16.29 3.24 -16.84
N PHE A 83 15.89 2.43 -17.83
CA PHE A 83 16.12 0.99 -17.87
C PHE A 83 15.59 0.16 -16.68
N LYS A 84 14.69 0.72 -15.85
CA LYS A 84 14.03 -0.01 -14.75
C LYS A 84 12.55 -0.27 -15.04
N PRO A 85 11.91 -1.20 -14.32
CA PRO A 85 10.45 -1.40 -14.40
C PRO A 85 9.67 -0.14 -13.97
N TRP A 86 8.40 -0.08 -14.38
CA TRP A 86 7.45 0.93 -13.91
C TRP A 86 7.08 0.70 -12.43
N VAL A 87 6.96 1.79 -11.69
CA VAL A 87 6.51 1.82 -10.30
C VAL A 87 5.20 2.56 -10.20
N TRP A 88 4.29 2.01 -9.42
CA TRP A 88 2.97 2.57 -9.18
C TRP A 88 2.97 3.25 -7.81
N ILE A 89 2.51 4.50 -7.76
CA ILE A 89 2.16 5.17 -6.52
C ILE A 89 0.67 5.45 -6.58
N ILE A 90 -0.07 4.83 -5.66
CA ILE A 90 -1.54 4.76 -5.71
C ILE A 90 -2.09 5.44 -4.45
N LYS A 91 -3.14 6.25 -4.59
CA LYS A 91 -3.86 6.76 -3.41
C LYS A 91 -4.46 5.60 -2.63
N ASN A 92 -4.39 5.65 -1.30
CA ASN A 92 -4.97 4.63 -0.43
C ASN A 92 -6.45 4.32 -0.81
N THR A 93 -7.27 5.35 -1.05
CA THR A 93 -8.68 5.16 -1.43
C THR A 93 -8.88 4.38 -2.73
N MET A 94 -8.00 4.56 -3.73
CA MET A 94 -8.05 3.79 -4.97
C MET A 94 -7.57 2.36 -4.74
N MET A 95 -6.49 2.18 -3.97
CA MET A 95 -5.99 0.85 -3.61
C MET A 95 -7.05 0.03 -2.85
N GLN A 96 -7.77 0.66 -1.91
CA GLN A 96 -8.89 0.04 -1.21
C GLN A 96 -9.98 -0.45 -2.18
N LYS A 97 -10.36 0.37 -3.17
CA LYS A 97 -11.35 -0.03 -4.19
C LYS A 97 -10.87 -1.21 -5.03
N ILE A 98 -9.59 -1.22 -5.41
CA ILE A 98 -8.97 -2.33 -6.16
C ILE A 98 -8.98 -3.61 -5.32
N LEU A 99 -8.49 -3.54 -4.08
CA LEU A 99 -8.37 -4.68 -3.17
C LEU A 99 -9.72 -5.25 -2.71
N ASN A 100 -10.74 -4.39 -2.59
CA ASN A 100 -12.09 -4.82 -2.23
C ASN A 100 -12.88 -5.38 -3.42
N GLY A 101 -12.33 -5.33 -4.64
CA GLY A 101 -13.06 -5.52 -5.88
C GLY A 101 -14.00 -4.32 -6.10
N VAL A 102 -13.99 -3.69 -7.26
CA VAL A 102 -14.91 -4.05 -8.35
C VAL A 102 -15.88 -5.18 -7.95
N LYS A 103 -16.76 -4.93 -6.97
CA LYS A 103 -17.81 -5.88 -6.56
C LYS A 103 -18.92 -6.05 -7.61
N ASN A 104 -18.88 -5.35 -8.75
CA ASN A 104 -19.94 -5.37 -9.78
C ASN A 104 -19.41 -5.12 -11.21
N VAL A 105 -18.68 -6.06 -11.84
CA VAL A 105 -18.55 -6.10 -13.32
C VAL A 105 -18.56 -7.55 -13.80
N ASN A 106 -19.52 -8.36 -13.36
CA ASN A 106 -19.78 -9.70 -13.90
C ASN A 106 -21.30 -9.99 -13.98
N GLN A 107 -22.10 -8.99 -14.33
CA GLN A 107 -23.48 -9.17 -14.79
C GLN A 107 -23.80 -8.12 -15.86
N SER A 108 -23.47 -8.40 -17.12
CA SER A 108 -24.15 -7.94 -18.35
C SER A 108 -23.20 -7.91 -19.55
N ILE A 109 -22.77 -9.08 -20.00
CA ILE A 109 -22.53 -9.24 -21.44
C ILE A 109 -23.17 -10.56 -21.83
N SER A 110 -24.49 -10.53 -22.00
CA SER A 110 -25.19 -11.60 -22.72
C SER A 110 -24.63 -11.63 -24.14
N PRO A 111 -24.17 -12.78 -24.67
CA PRO A 111 -23.88 -12.85 -26.09
C PRO A 111 -25.22 -12.71 -26.80
N THR A 112 -25.39 -11.64 -27.58
CA THR A 112 -26.41 -11.59 -28.60
C THR A 112 -26.18 -12.80 -29.51
N ARG A 113 -26.99 -13.85 -29.32
CA ARG A 113 -27.10 -14.93 -30.29
C ARG A 113 -27.68 -14.31 -31.55
N GLY A 114 -26.86 -14.22 -32.59
CA GLY A 114 -27.35 -14.10 -33.95
C GLY A 114 -28.11 -15.37 -34.33
N GLY A 115 -29.24 -15.19 -35.01
CA GLY A 115 -30.18 -16.23 -35.42
C GLY A 115 -31.58 -15.66 -35.44
#